data_AF-A0A920H4J4-F1
#
_entry.id   AF-A0A920H4J4-F1
#
_cell.length_a   1.000
_cell.length_b   1.000
_cell.length_c   1.000
_cell.angle_alpha   90.00
_cell.angle_beta   90.00
_cell.angle_gamma   90.00
#
_symmetry.space_group_name_H-M   'P 1'
#
loop_
_entity.id
_entity.type
_entity.pdbx_description
1 polymer ?
#
loop_
_entity_poly.entity_id
_entity_poly.type
_entity_poly.pdbx_seq_one_letter_code
_entity_poly.pdbx_strand_id
1 'polypeptide(L)'
;MDDIISKKGEVVGSWNGESVEDLKKTLLKLRQELRAKGDKVEHTGIPHQDQFPDDLKEFTAYILWGCDKNNVCLVGSGANRTESVESIRKFYANDEAKASLDRHNLED
;
A
#
# COMPACT_ATOMS: atom_id res chain seq x y z
N MET A 1 15.59 -5.66 5.77
CA MET A 1 15.58 -4.50 6.67
C MET A 1 14.13 -4.31 7.02
N ASP A 2 13.83 -4.26 8.31
CA ASP A 2 12.45 -4.36 8.81
C ASP A 2 11.99 -3.02 9.40
N ASP A 3 12.78 -1.96 9.20
CA ASP A 3 12.57 -0.65 9.80
C ASP A 3 11.51 0.15 9.05
N ILE A 4 10.57 0.73 9.79
CA ILE A 4 9.62 1.71 9.29
C ILE A 4 10.24 3.09 9.45
N ILE A 5 10.36 3.81 8.34
CA ILE A 5 10.97 5.12 8.26
C ILE A 5 9.88 6.20 8.19
N SER A 6 10.00 7.24 9.02
CA SER A 6 9.11 8.39 8.97
C SER A 6 9.45 9.32 7.81
N LYS A 7 8.57 10.29 7.52
CA LYS A 7 8.80 11.31 6.51
C LYS A 7 10.07 12.14 6.78
N LYS A 8 10.48 12.26 8.05
CA LYS A 8 11.71 12.95 8.44
C LYS A 8 12.96 12.07 8.35
N GLY A 9 12.83 10.80 7.95
CA GLY A 9 13.94 9.87 7.82
C GLY A 9 14.32 9.15 9.12
N GLU A 10 13.47 9.21 10.15
CA GLU A 10 13.74 8.54 11.43
C GLU A 10 13.17 7.11 11.43
N VAL A 11 13.90 6.18 12.05
CA VAL A 11 13.35 4.84 12.36
C VAL A 11 12.35 4.99 13.49
N VAL A 12 11.08 4.71 13.21
CA VAL A 12 9.96 4.93 14.15
C VAL A 12 9.25 3.65 14.57
N GLY A 13 9.52 2.54 13.88
CA GLY A 13 8.99 1.23 14.23
C GLY A 13 9.59 0.16 13.34
N SER A 14 9.00 -1.03 13.38
CA SER A 14 9.40 -2.13 12.52
C SER A 14 8.21 -2.98 12.09
N TRP A 15 8.36 -3.65 10.96
CA TRP A 15 7.45 -4.67 10.45
C TRP A 15 8.24 -5.68 9.64
N ASN A 16 7.97 -6.97 9.84
CA ASN A 16 8.76 -8.10 9.32
C ASN A 16 8.18 -8.73 8.03
N GLY A 17 7.15 -8.11 7.43
CA GLY A 17 6.55 -8.58 6.18
C GLY A 17 5.61 -9.79 6.32
N GLU A 18 5.29 -10.25 7.53
CA GLU A 18 4.55 -11.51 7.72
C GLU A 18 3.03 -11.37 7.75
N SER A 19 2.54 -10.25 8.27
CA SER A 19 1.12 -10.03 8.51
C SER A 19 0.77 -8.56 8.28
N VAL A 20 -0.11 -8.29 7.32
CA VAL A 20 -0.62 -6.92 7.10
C VAL A 20 -1.45 -6.39 8.25
N GLU A 21 -2.06 -7.28 9.05
CA GLU A 21 -2.81 -6.88 10.24
C GLU A 21 -1.88 -6.33 11.33
N ASP A 22 -0.67 -6.88 11.46
CA ASP A 22 0.36 -6.31 12.33
C ASP A 22 0.86 -4.97 11.81
N LEU A 23 1.11 -4.87 10.49
CA LEU A 23 1.46 -3.58 9.87
C LEU A 23 0.38 -2.52 10.16
N LYS A 24 -0.90 -2.86 9.98
CA LYS A 24 -2.04 -1.98 10.22
C LYS A 24 -2.09 -1.49 11.66
N LYS A 25 -1.92 -2.39 12.64
CA LYS A 25 -1.87 -2.03 14.07
C LYS A 25 -0.68 -1.12 14.37
N THR A 26 0.50 -1.44 13.84
CA THR A 26 1.71 -0.63 13.99
C THR A 26 1.50 0.78 13.42
N LEU A 27 0.99 0.91 12.19
CA LEU A 27 0.73 2.21 11.57
C LEU A 27 -0.34 3.03 12.30
N LEU A 28 -1.35 2.38 12.88
CA LEU A 28 -2.36 3.06 13.69
C LEU A 28 -1.71 3.69 14.94
N LYS A 29 -0.85 2.94 15.63
CA LYS A 29 -0.09 3.44 16.79
C LYS A 29 0.85 4.59 16.39
N LEU A 30 1.67 4.38 15.36
CA LEU A 30 2.63 5.38 14.89
C LEU A 30 1.97 6.69 14.45
N ARG A 31 0.78 6.63 13.82
CA ARG A 31 0.05 7.85 13.47
C ARG A 31 -0.30 8.71 14.68
N GLN A 32 -0.67 8.09 15.79
CA GLN A 32 -1.01 8.82 17.02
C GLN A 32 0.25 9.44 17.63
N GLU A 33 1.34 8.67 17.71
CA GLU A 33 2.61 9.09 18.30
C GLU A 33 3.30 10.21 17.49
N LEU A 34 3.30 10.10 16.16
CA LEU A 34 3.99 11.05 15.28
C LEU A 34 3.20 12.34 15.05
N ARG A 35 1.86 12.29 15.15
CA ARG A 35 1.01 13.48 15.04
C ARG A 35 1.39 14.55 16.07
N ALA A 36 1.72 14.14 17.30
CA ALA A 36 2.18 15.05 18.35
C ALA A 36 3.53 15.72 18.02
N LYS A 37 4.34 15.10 17.16
CA LYS A 37 5.68 15.54 16.75
C LYS A 37 5.69 16.27 15.39
N GLY A 38 4.51 16.49 14.80
CA GLY A 38 4.40 17.03 13.44
C GLY A 38 5.11 16.18 12.40
N ASP A 39 5.09 14.86 12.57
CA ASP A 39 5.70 13.88 11.66
C ASP A 39 4.65 12.83 11.24
N LYS A 40 4.98 11.99 10.26
CA LYS A 40 4.11 10.92 9.77
C LYS A 40 4.90 9.82 9.06
N VAL A 41 4.30 8.65 8.91
CA VAL A 41 4.80 7.60 8.00
C VAL A 41 4.11 7.75 6.65
N GLU A 42 4.87 7.58 5.56
CA GLU A 42 4.37 7.49 4.18
C GLU A 42 4.64 6.08 3.64
N HIS A 43 3.91 5.64 2.61
CA HIS A 43 4.01 4.27 2.10
C HIS A 43 5.44 3.90 1.64
N THR A 44 6.23 4.89 1.20
CA THR A 44 7.63 4.71 0.79
C THR A 44 8.57 4.39 1.95
N GLY A 45 8.15 4.66 3.18
CA GLY A 45 8.90 4.35 4.40
C GLY A 45 8.58 2.97 4.97
N ILE A 46 7.73 2.17 4.32
CA ILE A 46 7.40 0.81 4.76
C ILE A 46 8.42 -0.18 4.18
N PRO A 47 9.00 -1.08 4.99
CA PRO A 47 9.95 -2.08 4.51
C PRO A 47 9.28 -3.11 3.60
N HIS A 48 10.10 -4.00 3.04
CA HIS A 48 9.66 -5.14 2.23
C HIS A 48 8.88 -4.79 0.96
N GLN A 49 9.24 -3.67 0.31
CA GLN A 49 8.68 -3.31 -0.99
C GLN A 49 9.02 -4.36 -2.09
N ASP A 50 9.98 -5.24 -1.85
CA ASP A 50 10.30 -6.38 -2.71
C ASP A 50 9.23 -7.48 -2.69
N GLN A 51 8.37 -7.53 -1.66
CA GLN A 51 7.25 -8.48 -1.58
C GLN A 51 6.09 -8.12 -2.52
N PHE A 52 6.08 -6.91 -3.09
CA PHE A 52 5.09 -6.56 -4.09
C PHE A 52 5.26 -7.41 -5.35
N PRO A 53 4.19 -8.06 -5.84
CA PRO A 53 4.16 -8.63 -7.17
C PRO A 53 4.56 -7.58 -8.22
N ASP A 54 5.29 -7.97 -9.26
CA ASP A 54 5.81 -7.04 -10.27
C ASP A 54 4.72 -6.18 -10.91
N ASP A 55 3.57 -6.77 -11.21
CA ASP A 55 2.41 -6.07 -11.77
C ASP A 55 1.82 -5.03 -10.81
N LEU A 56 1.97 -5.22 -9.50
CA LEU A 56 1.51 -4.25 -8.50
C LEU A 56 2.52 -3.14 -8.22
N LYS A 57 3.77 -3.25 -8.68
CA LYS A 57 4.76 -2.16 -8.56
C LYS A 57 4.39 -0.96 -9.44
N GLU A 58 3.68 -1.21 -10.53
CA GLU A 58 3.18 -0.17 -11.46
C GLU A 58 1.72 0.21 -11.18
N PHE A 59 1.10 -0.35 -10.14
CA PHE A 59 -0.29 -0.08 -9.80
C PHE A 59 -0.47 1.33 -9.22
N THR A 60 -1.33 2.14 -9.86
CA THR A 60 -1.50 3.57 -9.54
C THR A 60 -2.89 3.96 -9.05
N ALA A 61 -3.88 3.07 -9.09
CA ALA A 61 -5.26 3.43 -8.77
C ALA A 61 -5.47 3.83 -7.29
N TYR A 62 -4.64 3.30 -6.37
CA TYR A 62 -4.58 3.75 -4.99
C TYR A 62 -3.27 3.33 -4.31
N ILE A 63 -2.98 3.94 -3.16
CA ILE A 63 -1.80 3.66 -2.36
C ILE A 63 -1.83 2.22 -1.84
N LEU A 64 -0.73 1.50 -2.10
CA LEU A 64 -0.37 0.26 -1.44
C LEU A 64 0.70 0.56 -0.39
N TRP A 65 0.52 0.08 0.84
CA TRP A 65 1.47 0.31 1.94
C TRP A 65 2.48 -0.83 2.06
N GLY A 66 2.02 -2.07 1.96
CA GLY A 66 2.85 -3.27 2.04
C GLY A 66 2.00 -4.50 1.74
N CYS A 67 2.62 -5.54 1.19
CA CYS A 67 2.01 -6.85 1.02
C CYS A 67 2.72 -7.88 1.90
N ASP A 68 1.96 -8.73 2.57
CA ASP A 68 2.53 -9.82 3.35
C ASP A 68 2.83 -11.05 2.48
N LYS A 69 3.47 -12.06 3.09
CA LYS A 69 3.82 -13.33 2.45
C LYS A 69 2.61 -14.14 1.95
N ASN A 70 1.40 -13.82 2.39
CA ASN A 70 0.16 -14.49 1.98
C ASN A 70 -0.53 -13.76 0.81
N ASN A 71 0.15 -12.82 0.16
CA ASN A 71 -0.41 -12.01 -0.92
C ASN A 71 -1.64 -11.19 -0.50
N VAL A 72 -1.66 -10.74 0.75
CA VAL A 72 -2.61 -9.73 1.23
C VAL A 72 -1.87 -8.41 1.34
N CYS A 73 -2.48 -7.33 0.87
CA CYS A 73 -1.90 -6.00 0.86
C CYS A 73 -2.72 -5.03 1.71
N LEU A 74 -2.04 -4.15 2.43
CA LEU A 74 -2.63 -3.03 3.15
C LEU A 74 -2.76 -1.84 2.21
N VAL A 75 -3.97 -1.32 2.04
CA VAL A 75 -4.29 -0.36 0.97
C VAL A 75 -5.06 0.86 1.45
N GLY A 76 -5.09 1.88 0.59
CA GLY A 76 -5.81 3.13 0.80
C GLY A 76 -4.98 4.19 1.51
N SER A 77 -5.31 5.47 1.32
CA SER A 77 -4.58 6.60 1.91
C SER A 77 -4.45 6.52 3.44
N GLY A 78 -5.42 5.88 4.08
CA GLY A 78 -5.48 5.66 5.52
C GLY A 78 -4.82 4.37 6.01
N ALA A 79 -4.23 3.52 5.16
CA ALA A 79 -3.74 2.19 5.57
C ALA A 79 -4.81 1.41 6.37
N ASN A 80 -6.06 1.45 5.92
CA ASN A 80 -7.23 1.07 6.71
C ASN A 80 -7.96 -0.17 6.16
N ARG A 81 -7.69 -0.56 4.92
CA ARG A 81 -8.32 -1.69 4.22
C ARG A 81 -7.27 -2.73 3.85
N THR A 82 -7.68 -3.97 3.78
CA THR A 82 -6.86 -5.08 3.30
C THR A 82 -7.52 -5.67 2.06
N GLU A 83 -6.71 -5.96 1.05
CA GLU A 83 -7.14 -6.56 -0.22
C GLU A 83 -6.17 -7.67 -0.59
N SER A 84 -6.66 -8.76 -1.17
CA SER A 84 -5.77 -9.76 -1.76
C SER A 84 -5.20 -9.25 -3.09
N VAL A 85 -3.98 -9.64 -3.43
CA VAL A 85 -3.36 -9.34 -4.74
C VAL A 85 -4.30 -9.69 -5.90
N GLU A 86 -5.02 -10.81 -5.80
CA GLU A 86 -5.99 -11.22 -6.82
C GLU A 86 -7.16 -10.25 -6.96
N SER A 87 -7.70 -9.73 -5.85
CA SER A 87 -8.77 -8.72 -5.85
C SER A 87 -8.30 -7.44 -6.54
N ILE A 88 -7.08 -6.99 -6.22
CA ILE A 88 -6.46 -5.80 -6.82
C ILE A 88 -6.31 -5.97 -8.33
N ARG A 89 -5.79 -7.12 -8.78
CA ARG A 89 -5.64 -7.45 -10.21
C ARG A 89 -6.96 -7.45 -10.96
N LYS A 90 -8.00 -8.07 -10.39
CA LYS A 90 -9.35 -8.09 -10.98
C LYS A 90 -9.92 -6.68 -11.11
N PHE A 91 -9.69 -5.84 -10.10
CA PHE A 91 -10.09 -4.44 -10.16
C PHE A 91 -9.34 -3.69 -11.27
N TYR A 92 -8.01 -3.82 -11.31
CA TYR A 92 -7.15 -3.15 -12.30
C TYR A 92 -7.50 -3.52 -13.74
N ALA A 93 -7.61 -4.82 -14.03
CA ALA A 93 -7.95 -5.31 -15.36
C ALA A 93 -9.34 -4.83 -15.81
N ASN A 94 -10.30 -4.74 -14.89
CA ASN A 94 -11.63 -4.20 -15.19
C ASN A 94 -11.59 -2.69 -15.45
N ASP A 95 -10.76 -1.94 -14.73
CA ASP A 95 -10.62 -0.50 -14.91
C ASP A 95 -9.95 -0.17 -16.25
N GLU A 96 -8.87 -0.88 -16.60
CA GLU A 96 -8.23 -0.77 -17.91
C GLU A 96 -9.17 -1.16 -19.05
N ALA A 97 -9.93 -2.25 -18.90
CA ALA A 97 -10.91 -2.67 -19.90
C ALA A 97 -11.98 -1.59 -20.10
N LYS A 98 -12.46 -0.96 -19.02
CA LYS A 98 -13.41 0.16 -19.11
C LYS A 98 -12.79 1.39 -19.78
N ALA A 99 -11.57 1.77 -19.39
CA ALA A 99 -10.88 2.91 -19.98
C ALA A 99 -10.62 2.70 -21.48
N SER A 100 -10.32 1.48 -21.91
CA SER A 100 -10.15 1.13 -23.32
C SER A 100 -11.46 1.23 -24.10
N LEU A 101 -12.58 0.78 -23.53
CA LEU A 101 -13.91 0.88 -24.17
C LEU A 101 -14.38 2.33 -24.29
N ASP A 102 -14.15 3.15 -23.26
CA ASP A 102 -14.53 4.57 -23.26
C ASP A 102 -13.77 5.36 -24.34
N ARG A 103 -12.46 5.12 -24.49
CA ARG A 103 -11.69 5.72 -25.58
C ARG A 103 -12.20 5.33 -26.97
N HIS A 104 -12.57 4.05 -27.16
CA HIS A 104 -13.08 3.59 -28.44
C HIS A 104 -14.44 4.23 -28.79
N ASN A 105 -15.32 4.44 -27.79
CA ASN A 105 -16.62 5.07 -28.00
C ASN A 105 -16.58 6.60 -28.18
N LEU A 106 -15.44 7.24 -27.99
CA LEU A 106 -15.25 8.68 -28.23
C LEU A 106 -14.68 8.98 -29.62
N GLU A 107 -14.31 7.95 -30.38
CA GLU A 107 -13.74 8.06 -31.73
C GLU A 107 -14.78 7.79 -32.85
N ASP A 108 -16.07 7.64 -32.51
CA ASP A 108 -17.22 7.48 -33.44
C ASP A 108 -18.22 8.65 -33.38
#